data_AF-A0A813TNE8-F1
#
_entry.id   AF-A0A813TNE8-F1
#
_cell.length_a   1.000
_cell.length_b   1.000
_cell.length_c   1.000
_cell.angle_alpha   90.00
_cell.angle_beta   90.00
_cell.angle_gamma   90.00
#
_symmetry.space_group_name_H-M   'P 1'
#
loop_
_entity.id
_entity.type
_entity.pdbx_description
1 polymer ?
#
loop_
_entity_poly.entity_id
_entity_poly.type
_entity_poly.pdbx_seq_one_letter_code
_entity_poly.pdbx_strand_id
1 'polypeptide(L)'
;MYKSLILVLVVLIGAVAADKRPLKLQSSHIQRIGKPLHQGNVGLDWCPQCIDTWDDIVQVVLDVILQYGVLDTCGDLCAIVESKTGSGVLGFICNFGCDFLGLDEFIKLMNKADIDPIYYCEKMNFCPINDNGDAKFKSFAVLPARAKMGSKIAIDFVYVSKNGTGTGEMILSIQTVDKVPLSAGLLVEAQKPGTYGDRIAIDTSPDPECDPTESQCEEWLQGVYNVTVILCNGQCGSHHPHSAIYDTAHGSFSLYE
;
A
#
# COMPACT_ATOMS: atom_id res chain seq x y z
N MET A 1 -26.49 37.80 33.81
CA MET A 1 -26.66 37.73 32.34
C MET A 1 -26.22 36.35 31.88
N TYR A 2 -27.20 35.50 31.54
CA TYR A 2 -27.03 34.12 31.04
C TYR A 2 -26.57 34.13 29.58
N LYS A 3 -25.63 33.24 29.21
CA LYS A 3 -25.31 32.69 27.86
C LYS A 3 -23.88 32.12 27.93
N SER A 4 -23.54 30.89 27.59
CA SER A 4 -24.25 29.71 27.10
C SER A 4 -23.38 28.52 27.48
N LEU A 5 -23.94 27.54 28.18
CA LEU A 5 -23.31 26.26 28.45
C LEU A 5 -23.61 25.37 27.24
N ILE A 6 -22.64 25.15 26.34
CA ILE A 6 -22.79 24.18 25.25
C ILE A 6 -22.41 22.83 25.82
N LEU A 7 -23.43 22.04 26.13
CA LEU A 7 -23.32 20.64 26.51
C LEU A 7 -23.13 19.82 25.22
N VAL A 8 -21.90 19.41 24.91
CA VAL A 8 -21.64 18.49 23.80
C VAL A 8 -21.95 17.07 24.29
N LEU A 9 -23.16 16.62 23.98
CA LEU A 9 -23.62 15.26 24.21
C LEU A 9 -23.08 14.38 23.08
N VAL A 10 -21.93 13.73 23.32
CA VAL A 10 -21.42 12.69 22.40
C VAL A 10 -22.22 11.42 22.64
N VAL A 11 -23.24 11.21 21.80
CA VAL A 11 -23.99 9.95 21.73
C VAL A 11 -23.11 8.95 20.98
N LEU A 12 -22.35 8.13 21.71
CA LEU A 12 -21.70 6.94 21.19
C LEU A 12 -22.76 5.83 21.03
N ILE A 13 -23.54 5.91 19.95
CA ILE A 13 -24.26 4.77 19.38
C ILE A 13 -23.74 4.62 17.96
N GLY A 14 -22.61 3.94 17.84
CA GLY A 14 -22.04 3.54 16.57
C GLY A 14 -21.99 2.02 16.54
N ALA A 15 -22.82 1.41 15.70
CA ALA A 15 -22.78 -0.01 15.41
C ALA A 15 -21.35 -0.42 15.05
N VAL A 16 -20.88 -1.53 15.62
CA VAL A 16 -19.72 -2.25 15.11
C VAL A 16 -20.13 -2.84 13.77
N ALA A 17 -20.14 -2.01 12.72
CA ALA A 17 -20.10 -2.51 11.37
C ALA A 17 -18.74 -3.20 11.26
N ALA A 18 -18.75 -4.52 11.15
CA ALA A 18 -17.56 -5.30 10.84
C ALA A 18 -16.84 -4.60 9.68
N ASP A 19 -15.64 -4.10 9.97
CA ASP A 19 -14.83 -3.37 9.02
C ASP A 19 -14.56 -4.30 7.83
N LYS A 20 -15.18 -4.02 6.68
CA LYS A 20 -15.06 -4.82 5.45
C LYS A 20 -13.76 -4.52 4.70
N ARG A 21 -12.74 -4.00 5.38
CA ARG A 21 -11.43 -3.82 4.78
C ARG A 21 -10.86 -5.21 4.46
N PRO A 22 -10.35 -5.42 3.23
CA PRO A 22 -9.68 -6.68 2.90
C PRO A 22 -8.53 -6.89 3.87
N LEU A 23 -8.32 -8.14 4.29
CA LEU A 23 -7.17 -8.48 5.11
C LEU A 23 -5.91 -8.13 4.32
N LYS A 24 -5.11 -7.21 4.87
CA LYS A 24 -3.77 -6.98 4.34
C LYS A 24 -3.02 -8.29 4.53
N LEU A 25 -2.54 -8.87 3.43
CA LEU A 25 -1.66 -10.01 3.57
C LEU A 25 -0.43 -9.53 4.32
N GLN A 26 -0.14 -10.12 5.48
CA GLN A 26 0.98 -9.70 6.28
C GLN A 26 2.28 -9.83 5.45
N SER A 27 3.15 -8.83 5.59
CA SER A 27 4.41 -8.78 4.84
C SER A 27 5.31 -10.01 5.09
N SER A 28 5.13 -10.74 6.20
CA SER A 28 5.81 -11.99 6.50
C SER A 28 5.54 -13.08 5.45
N HIS A 29 4.33 -13.10 4.87
CA HIS A 29 3.90 -14.12 3.92
C HIS A 29 4.30 -13.81 2.47
N ILE A 30 4.62 -12.56 2.12
CA ILE A 30 5.07 -12.17 0.79
C ILE A 30 6.55 -11.82 0.79
N GLN A 31 7.32 -12.54 -0.03
CA GLN A 31 8.71 -12.20 -0.28
C GLN A 31 8.94 -11.97 -1.76
N ARG A 32 9.42 -10.76 -2.10
CA ARG A 32 9.90 -10.41 -3.45
C ARG A 32 11.32 -10.93 -3.62
N ILE A 33 11.51 -11.94 -4.45
CA ILE A 33 12.78 -12.67 -4.59
C ILE A 33 13.70 -12.06 -5.66
N GLY A 34 13.16 -11.23 -6.57
CA GLY A 34 13.96 -10.59 -7.61
C GLY A 34 13.54 -9.15 -7.86
N LYS A 35 14.14 -8.19 -7.15
CA LYS A 35 14.05 -6.79 -7.61
C LYS A 35 14.75 -6.67 -8.97
N PRO A 36 14.18 -5.95 -9.95
CA PRO A 36 14.93 -5.54 -11.13
C PRO A 36 16.24 -4.90 -10.68
N LEU A 37 17.38 -5.35 -11.24
CA LEU A 37 18.66 -4.74 -10.92
C LEU A 37 18.62 -3.27 -11.33
N HIS A 38 18.67 -2.39 -10.34
CA HIS A 38 18.83 -0.96 -10.55
C HIS A 38 20.05 -0.70 -11.43
N GLN A 39 19.82 -0.33 -12.70
CA GLN A 39 20.86 0.24 -13.55
C GLN A 39 20.72 1.76 -13.53
N GLY A 40 21.10 2.39 -12.42
CA GLY A 40 21.05 3.85 -12.31
C GLY A 40 21.75 4.43 -11.10
N ASN A 41 22.79 5.23 -11.38
CA ASN A 41 23.44 6.30 -10.62
C ASN A 41 23.48 6.26 -9.08
N VAL A 42 24.69 6.45 -8.55
CA VAL A 42 24.99 6.73 -7.13
C VAL A 42 24.50 8.14 -6.77
N GLY A 43 23.19 8.35 -6.78
CA GLY A 43 22.49 9.53 -6.28
C GLY A 43 21.38 9.08 -5.34
N LEU A 44 21.03 9.91 -4.35
CA LEU A 44 19.91 9.61 -3.46
C LEU A 44 18.61 9.54 -4.27
N ASP A 45 17.99 8.36 -4.32
CA ASP A 45 16.63 8.18 -4.83
C ASP A 45 15.63 8.52 -3.73
N TRP A 46 14.98 9.67 -3.88
CA TRP A 46 14.01 10.18 -2.91
C TRP A 46 12.61 9.60 -3.12
N CYS A 47 12.35 8.91 -4.23
CA CYS A 47 11.00 8.44 -4.54
C CYS A 47 10.53 7.33 -3.57
N PRO A 48 11.27 6.20 -3.39
CA PRO A 48 10.88 5.18 -2.41
C PRO A 48 10.80 5.77 -0.99
N GLN A 49 11.79 6.59 -0.61
CA GLN A 49 11.80 7.23 0.71
C GLN A 49 10.58 8.12 0.93
N CYS A 50 10.16 8.88 -0.08
CA CYS A 50 8.97 9.73 0.01
C CYS A 50 7.70 8.89 0.18
N ILE A 51 7.56 7.80 -0.58
CA ILE A 51 6.38 6.93 -0.53
C ILE A 51 6.28 6.25 0.83
N ASP A 52 7.37 5.62 1.29
CA ASP A 52 7.43 4.96 2.60
C ASP A 52 7.15 5.97 3.73
N THR A 53 7.69 7.19 3.59
CA THR A 53 7.43 8.30 4.53
C THR A 53 5.95 8.66 4.59
N TRP A 54 5.26 8.76 3.45
CA TRP A 54 3.84 9.09 3.44
C TRP A 54 3.01 8.00 4.10
N ASP A 55 3.31 6.72 3.84
CA ASP A 55 2.63 5.61 4.50
C ASP A 55 2.75 5.66 6.03
N ASP A 56 3.95 6.00 6.54
CA ASP A 56 4.20 6.18 7.97
C ASP A 56 3.44 7.40 8.53
N ILE A 57 3.51 8.55 7.84
CA ILE A 57 2.85 9.78 8.30
C ILE A 57 1.33 9.58 8.34
N VAL A 58 0.72 8.91 7.36
CA VAL A 58 -0.72 8.64 7.34
C VAL A 58 -1.16 7.87 8.58
N GLN A 59 -0.46 6.79 8.91
CA GLN A 59 -0.79 5.98 10.09
C GLN A 59 -0.65 6.79 11.37
N VAL A 60 0.47 7.51 11.53
CA VAL A 60 0.74 8.30 12.74
C VAL A 60 -0.25 9.45 12.88
N VAL A 61 -0.58 10.15 11.80
CA VAL A 61 -1.52 11.28 11.84
C VAL A 61 -2.93 10.79 12.17
N LEU A 62 -3.37 9.66 11.62
CA LEU A 62 -4.66 9.07 11.98
C LEU A 62 -4.72 8.69 13.46
N ASP A 63 -3.66 8.06 13.99
CA ASP A 63 -3.56 7.75 15.42
C ASP A 63 -3.58 9.00 16.30
N VAL A 64 -2.90 10.06 15.87
CA VAL A 64 -2.89 11.33 16.60
C VAL A 64 -4.27 11.97 16.61
N ILE A 65 -4.97 12.00 15.48
CA ILE A 65 -6.33 12.54 15.38
C ILE A 65 -7.30 11.74 16.28
N LEU A 66 -7.16 10.41 16.33
CA LEU A 66 -7.99 9.56 17.18
C LEU A 66 -7.71 9.73 18.68
N GLN A 67 -6.44 9.98 19.06
CA GLN A 67 -6.03 10.09 20.47
C GLN A 67 -6.17 11.50 21.04
N TYR A 68 -5.78 12.52 20.28
CA TYR A 68 -5.64 13.90 20.74
C TYR A 68 -6.66 14.86 20.12
N GLY A 69 -7.43 14.40 19.12
CA GLY A 69 -8.32 15.25 18.35
C GLY A 69 -7.58 16.07 17.29
N VAL A 70 -8.27 17.03 16.69
CA VAL A 70 -7.70 17.95 15.69
C VAL A 70 -6.85 18.99 16.41
N LEU A 71 -5.58 19.10 16.04
CA LEU A 71 -4.63 20.08 16.56
C LEU A 71 -4.77 21.43 15.85
N ASP A 72 -4.27 22.50 16.46
CA ASP A 72 -4.46 23.89 15.97
C ASP A 72 -3.41 24.34 14.95
N THR A 73 -2.23 23.70 14.89
CA THR A 73 -1.15 24.06 13.94
C THR A 73 -0.46 22.85 13.30
N CYS A 74 0.13 23.05 12.11
CA CYS A 74 0.98 22.06 11.45
C CYS A 74 2.20 21.68 12.29
N GLY A 75 2.82 22.67 12.93
CA GLY A 75 3.94 22.48 13.83
C GLY A 75 3.64 21.52 14.98
N ASP A 76 2.47 21.66 15.61
CA ASP A 76 2.07 20.80 16.72
C ASP A 76 1.81 19.36 16.27
N LEU A 77 1.12 19.20 15.13
CA LEU A 77 0.86 17.90 14.53
C LEU A 77 2.16 17.18 14.18
N CYS A 78 3.05 17.87 13.49
CA CYS A 78 4.27 17.27 12.96
C CYS A 78 5.36 17.10 14.02
N ALA A 79 5.35 17.88 15.11
CA ALA A 79 6.17 17.62 16.28
C ALA A 79 5.76 16.30 16.96
N ILE A 80 4.47 15.97 16.98
CA ILE A 80 4.00 14.67 17.50
C ILE A 80 4.39 13.54 16.55
N VAL A 81 4.32 13.76 15.23
CA VAL A 81 4.81 12.79 14.23
C VAL A 81 6.30 12.51 14.45
N GLU A 82 7.12 13.55 14.59
CA GLU A 82 8.54 13.42 14.90
C GLU A 82 8.76 12.66 16.21
N SER A 83 8.02 12.99 17.26
CA SER A 83 8.15 12.33 18.57
C SER A 83 7.72 10.86 18.54
N LYS A 84 6.67 10.49 17.80
CA LYS A 84 6.16 9.12 17.73
C LYS A 84 7.02 8.23 16.84
N THR A 85 7.56 8.79 15.76
CA THR A 85 8.42 8.06 14.81
C THR A 85 9.89 8.08 15.20
N GLY A 86 10.31 9.02 16.06
CA GLY A 86 11.71 9.27 16.38
C GLY A 86 12.50 9.86 15.21
N SER A 87 11.82 10.37 14.17
CA SER A 87 12.46 10.84 12.94
C SER A 87 12.20 12.33 12.69
N GLY A 88 13.23 13.15 12.89
CA GLY A 88 13.19 14.57 12.54
C GLY A 88 13.01 14.83 11.04
N VAL A 89 13.38 13.86 10.19
CA VAL A 89 13.11 13.93 8.74
C VAL A 89 11.62 13.79 8.46
N LEU A 90 10.93 12.87 9.14
CA LEU A 90 9.48 12.71 9.02
C LEU A 90 8.74 13.93 9.58
N GLY A 91 9.23 14.48 10.71
CA GLY A 91 8.74 15.76 11.24
C GLY A 91 8.86 16.91 10.23
N PHE A 92 9.99 17.01 9.55
CA PHE A 92 10.22 18.01 8.51
C PHE A 92 9.31 17.82 7.30
N ILE A 93 9.17 16.60 6.77
CA ILE A 93 8.32 16.32 5.60
C ILE A 93 6.85 16.54 5.94
N CYS A 94 6.41 16.11 7.13
CA CYS A 94 5.08 16.42 7.64
C CYS A 94 4.84 17.93 7.69
N ASN A 95 5.77 18.69 8.29
CA ASN A 95 5.64 20.14 8.40
C ASN A 95 5.59 20.78 7.01
N PHE A 96 6.49 20.38 6.11
CA PHE A 96 6.54 20.89 4.76
C PHE A 96 5.24 20.61 3.98
N GLY A 97 4.74 19.37 4.04
CA GLY A 97 3.49 18.99 3.39
C GLY A 97 2.28 19.70 3.98
N CYS A 98 2.21 19.81 5.31
CA CYS A 98 1.12 20.48 6.02
C CYS A 98 1.14 22.00 5.79
N ASP A 99 2.30 22.65 5.85
CA ASP A 99 2.44 24.09 5.60
C ASP A 99 2.13 24.44 4.14
N PHE A 100 2.46 23.55 3.20
CA PHE A 100 2.16 23.72 1.79
C PHE A 100 0.66 23.61 1.48
N LEU A 101 -0.03 22.66 2.12
CA LEU A 101 -1.45 22.39 1.89
C LEU A 101 -2.38 23.23 2.79
N GLY A 102 -1.89 23.66 3.95
CA GLY A 102 -2.68 24.17 5.06
C GLY A 102 -3.22 23.04 5.94
N LEU A 103 -3.23 23.26 7.27
CA LEU A 103 -3.58 22.23 8.27
C LEU A 103 -4.94 21.57 8.02
N ASP A 104 -5.98 22.35 7.74
CA ASP A 104 -7.33 21.81 7.52
C ASP A 104 -7.38 20.90 6.28
N GLU A 105 -6.70 21.29 5.19
CA GLU A 105 -6.66 20.48 3.97
C GLU A 105 -5.73 19.27 4.14
N PHE A 106 -4.64 19.41 4.89
CA PHE A 106 -3.78 18.29 5.25
C PHE A 106 -4.55 17.26 6.08
N ILE A 107 -5.28 17.67 7.12
CA ILE A 107 -6.09 16.77 7.94
C ILE A 107 -7.25 16.17 7.15
N LYS A 108 -7.94 16.97 6.31
CA LYS A 108 -8.98 16.41 5.41
C LYS A 108 -8.40 15.40 4.45
N LEU A 109 -7.21 15.65 3.93
CA LEU A 109 -6.52 14.73 3.05
C LEU A 109 -6.19 13.43 3.78
N MET A 110 -5.62 13.52 4.97
CA MET A 110 -5.29 12.35 5.80
C MET A 110 -6.52 11.57 6.27
N ASN A 111 -7.68 12.21 6.33
CA ASN A 111 -8.96 11.56 6.63
C ASN A 111 -9.71 11.03 5.39
N LYS A 112 -9.23 11.28 4.18
CA LYS A 112 -9.82 10.70 2.97
C LYS A 112 -9.33 9.27 2.80
N ALA A 113 -10.21 8.42 2.28
CA ALA A 113 -9.87 7.03 1.92
C ALA A 113 -9.03 6.91 0.64
N ASP A 114 -8.67 8.04 0.00
CA ASP A 114 -7.95 8.11 -1.28
C ASP A 114 -6.65 8.90 -1.09
N ILE A 115 -5.84 8.47 -0.12
CA ILE A 115 -4.46 8.96 0.00
C ILE A 115 -3.63 8.10 -0.94
N ASP A 116 -3.02 8.75 -1.91
CA ASP A 116 -2.13 8.15 -2.89
C ASP A 116 -0.71 8.71 -2.68
N PRO A 117 0.12 8.03 -1.87
CA PRO A 117 1.51 8.43 -1.63
C PRO A 117 2.31 8.64 -2.92
N ILE A 118 2.07 7.81 -3.94
CA ILE A 118 2.78 7.90 -5.22
C ILE A 118 2.45 9.25 -5.88
N TYR A 119 1.16 9.59 -6.02
CA TYR A 119 0.72 10.87 -6.58
C TYR A 119 1.28 12.07 -5.82
N TYR A 120 1.32 12.03 -4.48
CA TYR A 120 1.88 13.14 -3.70
C TYR A 120 3.38 13.29 -3.91
N CYS A 121 4.12 12.19 -3.96
CA CYS A 121 5.55 12.21 -4.27
C CYS A 121 5.84 12.66 -5.70
N GLU A 122 4.99 12.32 -6.66
CA GLU A 122 5.03 12.84 -8.03
C GLU A 122 4.79 14.34 -8.09
N LYS A 123 3.77 14.84 -7.37
CA LYS A 123 3.44 16.27 -7.30
C LYS A 123 4.58 17.11 -6.71
N MET A 124 5.35 16.54 -5.79
CA MET A 124 6.55 17.16 -5.22
C MET A 124 7.80 16.98 -6.09
N ASN A 125 7.68 16.32 -7.25
CA ASN A 125 8.78 15.96 -8.16
C ASN A 125 9.84 15.04 -7.52
N PHE A 126 9.48 14.31 -6.46
CA PHE A 126 10.36 13.27 -5.90
C PHE A 126 10.26 11.98 -6.70
N CYS A 127 9.11 11.68 -7.28
CA CYS A 127 8.90 10.53 -8.13
C CYS A 127 8.79 10.92 -9.63
N PRO A 128 9.44 10.16 -10.52
CA PRO A 128 9.34 10.37 -11.96
C PRO A 128 7.96 9.97 -12.50
N ILE A 129 7.37 10.87 -13.27
CA ILE A 129 6.09 10.68 -13.97
C ILE A 129 6.37 10.24 -15.42
N ASN A 130 5.61 9.26 -15.92
CA ASN A 130 5.62 8.90 -17.34
C ASN A 130 4.20 8.58 -17.84
N ASP A 131 3.48 9.61 -18.28
CA ASP A 131 2.10 9.48 -18.81
C ASP A 131 2.00 8.66 -20.11
N ASN A 132 3.11 8.52 -20.83
CA ASN A 132 3.17 7.71 -22.06
C ASN A 132 3.74 6.31 -21.81
N GLY A 133 3.99 5.96 -20.55
CA GLY A 133 4.52 4.68 -20.16
C GLY A 133 3.57 3.54 -20.52
N ASP A 134 4.12 2.35 -20.69
CA ASP A 134 3.36 1.13 -20.94
C ASP A 134 4.03 -0.05 -20.26
N ALA A 135 3.24 -1.05 -19.91
CA ALA A 135 3.75 -2.36 -19.54
C ALA A 135 2.74 -3.42 -19.93
N LYS A 136 3.24 -4.59 -20.34
CA LYS A 136 2.40 -5.73 -20.69
C LYS A 136 3.03 -7.03 -20.21
N PHE A 137 2.25 -7.86 -19.52
CA PHE A 137 2.71 -9.20 -19.13
C PHE A 137 3.00 -10.04 -20.37
N LYS A 138 4.21 -10.61 -20.40
CA LYS A 138 4.68 -11.56 -21.41
C LYS A 138 4.53 -13.00 -20.94
N SER A 139 4.75 -13.24 -19.66
CA SER A 139 4.52 -14.54 -19.03
C SER A 139 4.07 -14.37 -17.59
N PHE A 140 3.25 -15.31 -17.13
CA PHE A 140 2.75 -15.38 -15.76
C PHE A 140 2.59 -16.86 -15.39
N ALA A 141 3.08 -17.26 -14.22
CA ALA A 141 3.00 -18.63 -13.73
C ALA A 141 2.84 -18.65 -12.21
N VAL A 142 2.04 -19.58 -11.72
CA VAL A 142 1.89 -19.88 -10.29
C VAL A 142 2.38 -21.30 -10.05
N LEU A 143 3.41 -21.46 -9.22
CA LEU A 143 4.18 -22.70 -9.08
C LEU A 143 4.41 -23.05 -7.61
N PRO A 144 4.10 -24.28 -7.18
CA PRO A 144 3.38 -25.31 -7.93
C PRO A 144 1.88 -24.97 -8.03
N ALA A 145 1.23 -25.38 -9.12
CA ALA A 145 -0.23 -25.22 -9.30
C ALA A 145 -1.06 -26.02 -8.27
N ARG A 146 -0.44 -27.00 -7.60
CA ARG A 146 -1.03 -27.79 -6.52
C ARG A 146 0.02 -28.09 -5.46
N ALA A 147 -0.26 -27.75 -4.21
CA ALA A 147 0.69 -27.89 -3.10
C ALA A 147 -0.01 -28.37 -1.82
N LYS A 148 0.75 -28.95 -0.89
CA LYS A 148 0.23 -29.19 0.46
C LYS A 148 0.07 -27.87 1.20
N MET A 149 -0.91 -27.76 2.09
CA MET A 149 -0.96 -26.66 3.06
C MET A 149 0.38 -26.57 3.83
N GLY A 150 0.86 -25.37 4.12
CA GLY A 150 2.21 -25.14 4.65
C GLY A 150 3.34 -25.15 3.61
N SER A 151 3.02 -25.23 2.31
CA SER A 151 4.02 -25.09 1.25
C SER A 151 4.24 -23.63 0.87
N LYS A 152 5.35 -23.36 0.18
CA LYS A 152 5.57 -22.07 -0.48
C LYS A 152 5.06 -22.12 -1.92
N ILE A 153 4.31 -21.09 -2.31
CA ILE A 153 3.81 -20.88 -3.67
C ILE A 153 4.57 -19.72 -4.28
N ALA A 154 5.19 -19.90 -5.44
CA ALA A 154 5.83 -18.85 -6.21
C ALA A 154 4.91 -18.34 -7.31
N ILE A 155 4.83 -17.02 -7.45
CA ILE A 155 4.21 -16.32 -8.56
C ILE A 155 5.32 -15.67 -9.37
N ASP A 156 5.55 -16.22 -10.55
CA ASP A 156 6.58 -15.75 -11.49
C ASP A 156 5.91 -14.97 -12.60
N PHE A 157 6.46 -13.80 -12.92
CA PHE A 157 5.98 -13.04 -14.06
C PHE A 157 7.10 -12.27 -14.75
N VAL A 158 6.87 -12.01 -16.03
CA VAL A 158 7.71 -11.17 -16.88
C VAL A 158 6.79 -10.20 -17.59
N TYR A 159 7.13 -8.93 -17.59
CA TYR A 159 6.46 -7.90 -18.36
C TYR A 159 7.45 -7.16 -19.27
N VAL A 160 6.92 -6.56 -20.33
CA VAL A 160 7.68 -5.77 -21.30
C VAL A 160 7.09 -4.37 -21.36
N SER A 161 7.96 -3.38 -21.41
CA SER A 161 7.62 -1.98 -21.62
C SER A 161 8.32 -1.47 -22.88
N LYS A 162 7.60 -0.76 -23.75
CA LYS A 162 8.15 -0.15 -24.98
C LYS A 162 8.53 1.31 -24.80
N ASN A 163 7.84 2.03 -23.92
CA ASN A 163 7.97 3.45 -23.65
C ASN A 163 8.54 3.73 -22.25
N GLY A 164 8.92 2.68 -21.51
CA GLY A 164 9.26 2.77 -20.10
C GLY A 164 8.00 2.81 -19.22
N THR A 165 8.20 2.84 -17.91
CA THR A 165 7.13 2.99 -16.91
C THR A 165 7.36 4.26 -16.09
N GLY A 166 6.31 4.83 -15.53
CA GLY A 166 6.44 5.79 -14.44
C GLY A 166 6.64 5.06 -13.10
N THR A 167 6.72 5.83 -12.02
CA THR A 167 6.51 5.25 -10.68
C THR A 167 5.08 4.73 -10.60
N GLY A 168 4.89 3.54 -10.06
CA GLY A 168 3.57 2.96 -9.92
C GLY A 168 3.51 1.84 -8.92
N GLU A 169 2.39 1.12 -8.93
CA GLU A 169 2.12 0.05 -8.01
C GLU A 169 1.85 -1.26 -8.75
N MET A 170 2.21 -2.35 -8.11
CA MET A 170 1.75 -3.68 -8.47
C MET A 170 0.91 -4.25 -7.34
N ILE A 171 -0.36 -4.56 -7.62
CA ILE A 171 -1.25 -5.23 -6.67
C ILE A 171 -1.23 -6.73 -6.95
N LEU A 172 -0.88 -7.51 -5.93
CA LEU A 172 -1.20 -8.92 -5.86
C LEU A 172 -2.51 -9.08 -5.09
N SER A 173 -3.49 -9.75 -5.70
CA SER A 173 -4.75 -10.12 -5.07
C SER A 173 -4.97 -11.63 -5.18
N ILE A 174 -5.34 -12.26 -4.07
CA ILE A 174 -5.66 -13.68 -3.99
C ILE A 174 -7.09 -13.81 -3.50
N GLN A 175 -7.95 -14.39 -4.34
CA GLN A 175 -9.28 -14.81 -3.91
C GLN A 175 -9.13 -16.15 -3.19
N THR A 176 -9.40 -16.13 -1.89
CA THR A 176 -9.36 -17.28 -1.00
C THR A 176 -10.63 -18.11 -1.08
N VAL A 177 -10.58 -19.30 -0.48
CA VAL A 177 -11.70 -20.27 -0.47
C VAL A 177 -12.87 -19.76 0.39
N ASP A 178 -12.57 -19.11 1.50
CA ASP A 178 -13.54 -18.51 2.42
C ASP A 178 -14.11 -17.16 1.93
N LYS A 179 -13.62 -16.67 0.77
CA LYS A 179 -14.01 -15.41 0.12
C LYS A 179 -13.54 -14.15 0.85
N VAL A 180 -12.56 -14.26 1.73
CA VAL A 180 -11.86 -13.12 2.32
C VAL A 180 -10.62 -12.79 1.47
N PRO A 181 -10.69 -11.81 0.55
CA PRO A 181 -9.59 -11.59 -0.37
C PRO A 181 -8.34 -11.11 0.37
N LEU A 182 -7.21 -11.69 -0.01
CA LEU A 182 -5.89 -11.24 0.42
C LEU A 182 -5.32 -10.30 -0.64
N SER A 183 -4.69 -9.22 -0.20
CA SER A 183 -4.01 -8.31 -1.14
C SER A 183 -2.74 -7.73 -0.57
N ALA A 184 -1.79 -7.43 -1.46
CA ALA A 184 -0.60 -6.67 -1.19
C ALA A 184 -0.29 -5.71 -2.33
N GLY A 185 0.15 -4.50 -2.00
CA GLY A 185 0.71 -3.52 -2.92
C GLY A 185 2.23 -3.58 -2.89
N LEU A 186 2.86 -3.44 -4.04
CA LEU A 186 4.32 -3.42 -4.20
C LEU A 186 4.71 -2.22 -5.05
N LEU A 187 5.65 -1.41 -4.56
CA LEU A 187 6.20 -0.30 -5.34
C LEU A 187 6.90 -0.80 -6.62
N VAL A 188 6.52 -0.19 -7.74
CA VAL A 188 7.15 -0.33 -9.05
C VAL A 188 7.82 0.98 -9.38
N GLU A 189 9.14 1.01 -9.27
CA GLU A 189 9.92 2.19 -9.61
C GLU A 189 9.96 2.40 -11.13
N ALA A 190 10.06 3.66 -11.57
CA ALA A 190 10.12 3.97 -13.00
C ALA A 190 11.28 3.26 -13.72
N GLN A 191 10.95 2.66 -14.85
CA GLN A 191 11.89 1.90 -15.68
C GLN A 191 11.99 2.50 -17.08
N LYS A 192 13.14 2.32 -17.71
CA LYS A 192 13.31 2.58 -19.16
C LYS A 192 12.56 1.51 -19.98
N PRO A 193 12.40 1.68 -21.30
CA PRO A 193 11.95 0.60 -22.17
C PRO A 193 12.79 -0.67 -21.99
N GLY A 194 12.15 -1.83 -21.86
CA GLY A 194 12.85 -3.07 -21.52
C GLY A 194 11.95 -4.27 -21.22
N THR A 195 12.57 -5.36 -20.80
CA THR A 195 11.89 -6.56 -20.29
C THR A 195 12.30 -6.75 -18.83
N TYR A 196 11.30 -6.93 -17.98
CA TYR A 196 11.45 -7.00 -16.53
C TYR A 196 10.70 -8.22 -16.01
N GLY A 197 11.13 -8.75 -14.88
CA GLY A 197 10.45 -9.86 -14.26
C GLY A 197 10.70 -9.88 -12.77
N ASP A 198 9.80 -10.56 -12.08
CA ASP A 198 9.84 -10.71 -10.64
C ASP A 198 9.34 -12.08 -10.22
N ARG A 199 9.59 -12.39 -8.95
CA ARG A 199 9.06 -13.56 -8.27
C ARG A 199 8.54 -13.14 -6.91
N ILE A 200 7.27 -13.43 -6.66
CA ILE A 200 6.64 -13.29 -5.34
C ILE A 200 6.48 -14.69 -4.75
N ALA A 201 7.00 -14.92 -3.55
CA ALA A 201 6.73 -16.14 -2.80
C ALA A 201 5.66 -15.89 -1.73
N ILE A 202 4.67 -16.78 -1.67
CA ILE A 202 3.61 -16.84 -0.67
C ILE A 202 3.90 -18.03 0.24
N ASP A 203 3.99 -17.80 1.54
CA ASP A 203 4.05 -18.88 2.54
C ASP A 203 2.63 -19.25 2.99
N THR A 204 2.22 -20.51 2.76
CA THR A 204 0.89 -21.01 3.17
C THR A 204 0.93 -21.73 4.52
N SER A 205 1.99 -21.54 5.29
CA SER A 205 2.06 -22.01 6.68
C SER A 205 1.11 -21.22 7.56
N PRO A 206 0.51 -21.84 8.60
CA PRO A 206 -0.19 -21.11 9.64
C PRO A 206 0.72 -20.04 10.23
N ASP A 207 0.21 -18.82 10.37
CA ASP A 207 0.92 -17.73 11.02
C ASP A 207 0.98 -18.00 12.54
N PRO A 208 2.18 -18.21 13.13
CA PRO A 208 2.30 -18.47 14.56
C PRO A 208 2.01 -17.24 15.42
N GLU A 209 2.04 -16.03 14.85
CA GLU A 209 1.77 -14.77 15.56
C GLU A 209 0.30 -14.34 15.43
N CYS A 210 -0.51 -15.09 14.69
CA CYS A 210 -1.90 -14.71 14.51
C CYS A 210 -2.77 -15.12 15.70
N ASP A 211 -3.20 -14.12 16.47
CA ASP A 211 -4.21 -14.27 17.52
C ASP A 211 -5.61 -13.97 16.96
N PRO A 212 -6.48 -15.00 16.77
CA PRO A 212 -7.83 -14.82 16.25
C PRO A 212 -8.75 -14.02 17.19
N THR A 213 -8.31 -13.73 18.41
CA THR A 213 -9.04 -12.86 19.36
C THR A 213 -8.72 -11.38 19.17
N GLU A 214 -7.59 -11.03 18.55
CA GLU A 214 -7.15 -9.66 18.31
C GLU A 214 -7.43 -9.19 16.88
N SER A 215 -7.36 -10.09 15.89
CA SER A 215 -7.62 -9.76 14.48
C SER A 215 -8.14 -10.97 13.66
N GLN A 216 -8.64 -10.73 12.45
CA GLN A 216 -8.99 -11.82 11.55
C GLN A 216 -7.70 -12.45 11.00
N CYS A 217 -7.54 -13.75 11.23
CA CYS A 217 -6.41 -14.54 10.75
C CYS A 217 -6.73 -15.14 9.39
N GLU A 218 -5.75 -15.12 8.48
CA GLU A 218 -5.84 -15.93 7.27
C GLU A 218 -5.65 -17.40 7.65
N GLU A 219 -6.70 -18.21 7.44
CA GLU A 219 -6.63 -19.65 7.52
C GLU A 219 -6.52 -20.23 6.11
N TRP A 220 -5.37 -20.83 5.78
CA TRP A 220 -5.18 -21.50 4.50
C TRP A 220 -6.03 -22.78 4.45
N LEU A 221 -7.23 -22.69 3.88
CA LEU A 221 -8.15 -23.82 3.68
C LEU A 221 -7.80 -24.64 2.43
N GLN A 222 -8.21 -25.91 2.43
CA GLN A 222 -8.19 -26.74 1.22
C GLN A 222 -9.10 -26.13 0.14
N GLY A 223 -8.57 -25.98 -1.07
CA GLY A 223 -9.34 -25.48 -2.21
C GLY A 223 -8.51 -24.81 -3.28
N VAL A 224 -9.17 -24.05 -4.15
CA VAL A 224 -8.55 -23.32 -5.27
C VAL A 224 -8.49 -21.84 -4.93
N TYR A 225 -7.31 -21.26 -5.10
CA TYR A 225 -7.00 -19.85 -4.88
C TYR A 225 -6.76 -19.19 -6.23
N ASN A 226 -7.54 -18.16 -6.56
CA ASN A 226 -7.34 -17.40 -7.80
C ASN A 226 -6.43 -16.23 -7.53
N VAL A 227 -5.34 -16.16 -8.28
CA VAL A 227 -4.33 -15.11 -8.18
C VAL A 227 -4.55 -14.10 -9.30
N THR A 228 -4.56 -12.83 -8.96
CA THR A 228 -4.55 -11.71 -9.90
C THR A 228 -3.37 -10.80 -9.57
N VAL A 229 -2.60 -10.44 -10.57
CA VAL A 229 -1.56 -9.40 -10.46
C VAL A 229 -1.91 -8.26 -11.41
N ILE A 230 -2.04 -7.06 -10.87
CA ILE A 230 -2.33 -5.83 -11.60
C ILE A 230 -1.08 -4.98 -11.58
N LEU A 231 -0.67 -4.47 -12.73
CA LEU A 231 0.46 -3.55 -12.85
C LEU A 231 -0.06 -2.17 -13.29
N CYS A 232 0.31 -1.11 -12.56
CA CYS A 232 -0.20 0.24 -12.77
C CYS A 232 0.94 1.27 -12.93
N ASN A 233 0.63 2.36 -13.62
CA ASN A 233 1.26 3.68 -13.42
C ASN A 233 0.55 4.34 -12.23
N GLY A 234 1.28 5.01 -11.35
CA GLY A 234 0.70 5.52 -10.10
C GLY A 234 0.15 4.40 -9.20
N GLN A 235 -0.64 4.78 -8.19
CA GLN A 235 -1.31 3.81 -7.33
C GLN A 235 -2.48 3.13 -8.06
N CYS A 236 -2.61 1.82 -7.89
CA CYS A 236 -3.66 1.06 -8.55
C CYS A 236 -5.03 1.44 -7.99
N GLY A 237 -5.94 1.89 -8.86
CA GLY A 237 -7.29 2.32 -8.48
C GLY A 237 -7.40 3.78 -8.04
N SER A 238 -6.29 4.53 -8.05
CA SER A 238 -6.29 5.97 -7.83
C SER A 238 -7.05 6.71 -8.93
N HIS A 239 -7.75 7.78 -8.54
CA HIS A 239 -8.44 8.69 -9.46
C HIS A 239 -7.60 9.94 -9.76
N HIS A 240 -6.39 10.03 -9.22
CA HIS A 240 -5.48 11.13 -9.46
C HIS A 240 -4.90 11.06 -10.89
N PRO A 241 -4.44 12.21 -11.44
CA PRO A 241 -3.65 12.21 -12.66
C PRO A 241 -2.45 11.27 -12.58
N HIS A 242 -1.91 10.88 -13.72
CA HIS A 242 -0.74 9.99 -13.83
C HIS A 242 -0.99 8.54 -13.39
N SER A 243 -2.17 8.21 -12.88
CA SER A 243 -2.56 6.85 -12.51
C SER A 243 -3.29 6.13 -13.64
N ALA A 244 -2.85 4.91 -13.97
CA ALA A 244 -3.48 4.06 -14.98
C ALA A 244 -3.12 2.58 -14.78
N ILE A 245 -4.05 1.67 -15.07
CA ILE A 245 -3.72 0.23 -15.14
C ILE A 245 -2.99 -0.02 -16.47
N TYR A 246 -1.78 -0.58 -16.41
CA TYR A 246 -1.04 -1.03 -17.58
C TYR A 246 -1.55 -2.38 -18.09
N ASP A 247 -1.57 -3.39 -17.22
CA ASP A 247 -2.01 -4.74 -17.59
C ASP A 247 -2.41 -5.56 -16.36
N THR A 248 -3.09 -6.69 -16.59
CA THR A 248 -3.52 -7.62 -15.56
C THR A 248 -3.23 -9.06 -15.97
N ALA A 249 -2.67 -9.83 -15.05
CA ALA A 249 -2.42 -11.25 -15.22
C ALA A 249 -3.20 -12.07 -14.20
N HIS A 250 -3.60 -13.28 -14.60
CA HIS A 250 -4.35 -14.20 -13.75
C HIS A 250 -3.71 -15.58 -13.73
N GLY A 251 -3.84 -16.28 -12.61
CA GLY A 251 -3.53 -17.68 -12.47
C GLY A 251 -4.20 -18.25 -11.24
N SER A 252 -3.79 -19.46 -10.85
CA SER A 252 -4.38 -20.12 -9.70
C SER A 252 -3.45 -21.19 -9.14
N PHE A 253 -3.60 -21.49 -7.85
CA PHE A 253 -3.04 -22.68 -7.23
C PHE A 253 -4.11 -23.38 -6.39
N SER A 254 -3.85 -24.62 -6.00
CA SER A 254 -4.72 -25.38 -5.11
C SER A 254 -3.95 -25.95 -3.93
N LEU A 255 -4.58 -25.89 -2.76
CA LEU A 255 -4.06 -26.47 -1.52
C LEU A 255 -4.80 -27.77 -1.18
N TYR A 256 -4.06 -28.72 -0.61
CA TYR A 256 -4.58 -29.99 -0.08
C TYR A 256 -3.85 -30.38 1.20
N GLU A 257 -4.42 -31.32 1.97
CA GLU A 257 -3.82 -31.87 3.20
C GLU A 257 -2.55 -32.74 2.96
#